data_AF-A0A451B1Y4-F1
#
_entry.id   AF-A0A451B1Y4-F1
#
_cell.length_a   1.000
_cell.length_b   1.000
_cell.length_c   1.000
_cell.angle_alpha   90.00
_cell.angle_beta   90.00
_cell.angle_gamma   90.00
#
_symmetry.space_group_name_H-M   'P 1'
#
loop_
_entity.id
_entity.type
_entity.pdbx_description
1 polymer ?
#
loop_
_entity_poly.entity_id
_entity_poly.type
_entity_poly.pdbx_seq_one_letter_code
_entity_poly.pdbx_strand_id
1 'polypeptide(L)'
;MYGRHMGTLAVETFDGSAWRPVWRISGQQHANHSSAWTQKRLDLSGRTVEKIRFKGTTGSGYRGDMAIDQVTITTGESPEPPTAASPWSKSGSNIYYADSDGGNVGIGDNAPTADLSVLGNLSRALAGHVMASAGSTRVIGAETVFSEELRAGDSLLIGDAVFVVTGIQSDTALTVDTAPTVSTHNATAYTDSDLLIVETGAEKTALVVDRTGNVGIGTAEPKAKLDVAGGIKVGNETVCDAGKAGTIRYDNAGKEVEVCDGSGWSRAGLQGERGPVGPQGPQGPKVDTSKWGSCYLTGWFSKAPLEINPECRNGYYQAGIGFKHIVHQNLTYQESIRLKCCRF
;
A
#
# COMPACT_ATOMS: atom_id res chain seq x y z
N MET A 1 -8.38 -46.22 30.38
CA MET A 1 -8.76 -47.42 31.16
C MET A 1 -8.86 -48.60 30.22
N TYR A 2 -7.93 -49.56 30.29
CA TYR A 2 -7.91 -50.76 29.43
C TYR A 2 -7.75 -52.04 30.25
N GLY A 3 -8.47 -53.11 29.89
CA GLY A 3 -8.31 -54.44 30.48
C GLY A 3 -9.61 -55.12 30.91
N ARG A 4 -9.62 -56.45 30.83
CA ARG A 4 -10.81 -57.30 31.06
C ARG A 4 -11.39 -57.19 32.47
N HIS A 5 -10.56 -56.92 33.48
CA HIS A 5 -10.99 -56.78 34.88
C HIS A 5 -11.00 -55.31 35.32
N MET A 6 -11.15 -54.38 34.37
CA MET A 6 -11.16 -52.96 34.67
C MET A 6 -12.25 -52.62 35.69
N GLY A 7 -11.84 -51.88 36.72
CA GLY A 7 -12.72 -51.39 37.76
C GLY A 7 -13.40 -50.07 37.39
N THR A 8 -13.62 -49.23 38.40
CA THR A 8 -14.33 -47.95 38.28
C THR A 8 -13.41 -46.80 38.64
N LEU A 9 -13.39 -45.75 37.81
CA LEU A 9 -12.83 -44.45 38.17
C LEU A 9 -13.97 -43.50 38.51
N ALA A 10 -13.90 -42.84 39.66
CA ALA A 10 -14.81 -41.77 40.04
C ALA A 10 -14.05 -40.48 40.39
N VAL A 11 -14.68 -39.35 40.14
CA VAL A 11 -14.25 -38.05 40.68
C VAL A 11 -15.27 -37.64 41.73
N GLU A 12 -14.77 -37.26 42.90
CA GLU A 12 -15.58 -36.79 44.02
C GLU A 12 -15.05 -35.46 44.54
N THR A 13 -15.95 -34.59 44.98
CA THR A 13 -15.66 -33.27 45.55
C THR A 13 -16.01 -33.25 47.04
N PHE A 14 -15.21 -32.56 47.84
CA PHE A 14 -15.47 -32.31 49.27
C PHE A 14 -15.95 -30.88 49.45
N ASP A 15 -17.08 -30.70 50.14
CA ASP A 15 -17.72 -29.39 50.37
C ASP A 15 -17.39 -28.75 51.73
N GLY A 16 -16.42 -29.33 52.47
CA GLY A 16 -16.13 -28.97 53.87
C GLY A 16 -16.76 -29.94 54.88
N SER A 17 -17.76 -30.72 54.48
CA SER A 17 -18.48 -31.65 55.35
C SER A 17 -18.49 -33.09 54.84
N ALA A 18 -18.70 -33.31 53.54
CA ALA A 18 -18.88 -34.63 52.97
C ALA A 18 -18.29 -34.74 51.55
N TRP A 19 -17.88 -35.95 51.19
CA TRP A 19 -17.48 -36.28 49.82
C TRP A 19 -18.72 -36.61 48.99
N ARG A 20 -18.87 -35.93 47.85
CA ARG A 20 -19.97 -36.11 46.89
C ARG A 20 -19.42 -36.56 45.54
N PRO A 21 -20.00 -37.60 44.90
CA PRO A 21 -19.58 -38.00 43.56
C PRO A 21 -20.06 -37.00 42.52
N VAL A 22 -19.16 -36.60 41.61
CA VAL A 22 -19.47 -35.69 40.50
C VAL A 22 -19.36 -36.38 39.15
N TRP A 23 -18.58 -37.45 39.05
CA TRP A 23 -18.47 -38.26 37.85
C TRP A 23 -18.00 -39.68 38.15
N ARG A 24 -18.38 -40.64 37.30
CA ARG A 24 -17.89 -42.02 37.36
C ARG A 24 -17.88 -42.67 35.99
N ILE A 25 -16.95 -43.59 35.79
CA ILE A 25 -16.88 -44.46 34.61
C ILE A 25 -16.37 -45.84 35.03
N SER A 26 -16.92 -46.90 34.44
CA SER A 26 -16.61 -48.30 34.83
C SER A 26 -16.28 -49.14 33.62
N GLY A 27 -15.43 -50.15 33.83
CA GLY A 27 -15.07 -51.10 32.78
C GLY A 27 -14.10 -50.52 31.75
N GLN A 28 -13.75 -51.36 30.77
CA GLN A 28 -12.80 -51.01 29.71
C GLN A 28 -13.33 -49.88 28.84
N GLN A 29 -12.51 -48.84 28.62
CA GLN A 29 -12.83 -47.67 27.80
C GLN A 29 -12.01 -47.59 26.51
N HIS A 30 -10.84 -48.22 26.50
CA HIS A 30 -9.92 -48.20 25.37
C HIS A 30 -9.79 -49.61 24.78
N ALA A 31 -9.42 -49.73 23.51
CA ALA A 31 -9.31 -51.03 22.84
C ALA A 31 -7.98 -51.74 23.12
N ASN A 32 -6.91 -50.98 23.38
CA ASN A 32 -5.55 -51.47 23.67
C ASN A 32 -4.70 -50.40 24.37
N HIS A 33 -3.44 -50.72 24.71
CA HIS A 33 -2.51 -49.79 25.38
C HIS A 33 -2.03 -48.61 24.52
N SER A 34 -2.20 -48.69 23.19
CA SER A 34 -1.82 -47.62 22.24
C SER A 34 -3.01 -46.74 21.85
N SER A 35 -4.20 -46.99 22.43
CA SER A 35 -5.38 -46.18 22.15
C SER A 35 -5.17 -44.75 22.62
N ALA A 36 -5.68 -43.79 21.84
CA ALA A 36 -5.63 -42.38 22.20
C ALA A 36 -6.24 -42.12 23.58
N TRP A 37 -5.69 -41.14 24.30
CA TRP A 37 -6.20 -40.72 25.60
C TRP A 37 -7.58 -40.07 25.45
N THR A 38 -8.49 -40.40 26.37
CA THR A 38 -9.82 -39.76 26.43
C THR A 38 -9.78 -38.60 27.41
N GLN A 39 -10.11 -37.40 26.95
CA GLN A 39 -10.23 -36.22 27.80
C GLN A 39 -11.62 -36.16 28.45
N LYS A 40 -11.69 -35.77 29.74
CA LYS A 40 -12.96 -35.49 30.43
C LYS A 40 -12.91 -34.15 31.14
N ARG A 41 -13.81 -33.24 30.74
CA ARG A 41 -14.07 -31.98 31.45
C ARG A 41 -15.27 -32.16 32.38
N LEU A 42 -15.17 -31.61 33.59
CA LEU A 42 -16.23 -31.59 34.60
C LEU A 42 -16.48 -30.14 35.01
N ASP A 43 -17.72 -29.68 34.83
CA ASP A 43 -18.13 -28.38 35.34
C ASP A 43 -18.52 -28.50 36.82
N LEU A 44 -17.85 -27.71 37.65
CA LEU A 44 -18.07 -27.63 39.10
C LEU A 44 -18.65 -26.28 39.53
N SER A 45 -19.11 -25.46 38.57
CA SER A 45 -19.74 -24.17 38.83
C SER A 45 -20.91 -24.28 39.82
N GLY A 46 -21.07 -23.25 40.66
CA GLY A 46 -22.12 -23.19 41.68
C GLY A 46 -21.95 -24.15 42.87
N ARG A 47 -20.81 -24.86 42.98
CA ARG A 47 -20.53 -25.78 44.10
C ARG A 47 -19.45 -25.21 45.02
N THR A 48 -19.61 -25.43 46.32
CA THR A 48 -18.50 -25.32 47.27
C THR A 48 -17.60 -26.54 47.10
N VAL A 49 -16.35 -26.33 46.66
CA VAL A 49 -15.37 -27.39 46.46
C VAL A 49 -14.07 -27.03 47.16
N GLU A 50 -13.78 -27.69 48.26
CA GLU A 50 -12.52 -27.54 49.01
C GLU A 50 -11.46 -28.53 48.56
N LYS A 51 -11.86 -29.76 48.22
CA LYS A 51 -10.95 -30.82 47.76
C LYS A 51 -11.58 -31.60 46.63
N ILE A 52 -10.72 -32.08 45.72
CA ILE A 52 -11.09 -33.01 44.65
C ILE A 52 -10.29 -34.29 44.86
N ARG A 53 -10.92 -35.46 44.68
CA ARG A 53 -10.22 -36.73 44.65
C ARG A 53 -10.63 -37.57 43.46
N PHE A 54 -9.65 -38.30 42.93
CA PHE A 54 -9.86 -39.40 41.99
C PHE A 54 -9.91 -40.70 42.81
N LYS A 55 -10.99 -41.45 42.68
CA LYS A 55 -11.22 -42.69 43.40
C LYS A 55 -11.26 -43.85 42.42
N GLY A 56 -10.18 -44.62 42.38
CA GLY A 56 -10.14 -45.91 41.71
C GLY A 56 -10.74 -46.99 42.60
N THR A 57 -11.67 -47.77 42.08
CA THR A 57 -12.17 -49.01 42.69
C THR A 57 -11.72 -50.16 41.81
N THR A 58 -11.02 -51.14 42.37
CA THR A 58 -10.53 -52.30 41.62
C THR A 58 -11.70 -53.17 41.15
N GLY A 59 -11.55 -53.78 39.97
CA GLY A 59 -12.47 -54.79 39.48
C GLY A 59 -12.21 -56.16 40.10
N SER A 60 -12.79 -57.21 39.51
CA SER A 60 -12.74 -58.59 40.03
C SER A 60 -11.40 -59.32 39.82
N GLY A 61 -10.32 -58.61 39.44
CA GLY A 61 -9.01 -59.22 39.20
C GLY A 61 -7.95 -58.22 38.76
N TYR A 62 -6.74 -58.72 38.48
CA TYR A 62 -5.54 -57.90 38.24
C TYR A 62 -5.30 -57.47 36.78
N ARG A 63 -6.18 -57.84 35.85
CA ARG A 63 -5.97 -57.63 34.40
C ARG A 63 -6.62 -56.34 33.92
N GLY A 64 -6.08 -55.20 34.35
CA GLY A 64 -6.43 -53.90 33.78
C GLY A 64 -5.64 -52.73 34.37
N ASP A 65 -5.42 -51.71 33.54
CA ASP A 65 -4.65 -50.52 33.86
C ASP A 65 -5.47 -49.23 33.71
N MET A 66 -5.35 -48.37 34.73
CA MET A 66 -5.97 -47.05 34.79
C MET A 66 -4.86 -46.03 35.00
N ALA A 67 -4.81 -45.06 34.10
CA ALA A 67 -3.88 -43.94 34.19
C ALA A 67 -4.66 -42.64 33.99
N ILE A 68 -4.15 -41.59 34.62
CA ILE A 68 -4.67 -40.22 34.58
C ILE A 68 -3.45 -39.33 34.37
N ASP A 69 -3.54 -38.40 33.43
CA ASP A 69 -2.49 -37.43 33.16
C ASP A 69 -3.13 -36.07 32.86
N GLN A 70 -2.33 -35.01 32.94
CA GLN A 70 -2.70 -33.63 32.62
C GLN A 70 -3.96 -33.15 33.36
N VAL A 71 -3.95 -33.24 34.69
CA VAL A 71 -5.01 -32.67 35.52
C VAL A 71 -4.83 -31.15 35.64
N THR A 72 -5.77 -30.41 35.08
CA THR A 72 -5.83 -28.95 35.19
C THR A 72 -7.08 -28.55 35.96
N ILE A 73 -6.92 -27.64 36.92
CA ILE A 73 -8.01 -27.01 37.65
C ILE A 73 -7.96 -25.52 37.36
N THR A 74 -9.05 -24.97 36.86
CA THR A 74 -9.20 -23.54 36.57
C THR A 74 -10.25 -22.96 37.51
N THR A 75 -9.86 -21.97 38.32
CA THR A 75 -10.76 -21.20 39.19
C THR A 75 -11.00 -19.84 38.55
N GLY A 76 -12.25 -19.57 38.14
CA GLY A 76 -12.68 -18.45 37.29
C GLY A 76 -13.77 -18.92 36.33
N GLU A 77 -14.54 -18.02 35.71
CA GLU A 77 -15.52 -18.38 34.67
C GLU A 77 -14.91 -19.42 33.71
N SER A 78 -15.64 -20.53 33.52
CA SER A 78 -15.20 -21.59 32.60
C SER A 78 -14.89 -20.95 31.24
N PRO A 79 -13.76 -21.26 30.59
CA PRO A 79 -13.70 -21.03 29.16
C PRO A 79 -14.85 -21.84 28.57
N GLU A 80 -15.77 -21.18 27.87
CA GLU A 80 -16.87 -21.81 27.15
C GLU A 80 -16.35 -23.02 26.35
N PRO A 81 -17.22 -24.02 26.06
CA PRO A 81 -16.83 -25.13 25.19
C PRO A 81 -16.21 -24.58 23.89
N PRO A 82 -15.31 -25.31 23.21
CA PRO A 82 -14.71 -24.83 21.97
C PRO A 82 -15.76 -24.89 20.85
N THR A 83 -16.74 -23.99 20.86
CA THR A 83 -17.39 -23.51 19.65
C THR A 83 -16.38 -22.62 18.98
N ALA A 84 -15.52 -23.19 18.13
CA ALA A 84 -14.64 -22.51 17.17
C ALA A 84 -14.35 -21.04 17.51
N ALA A 85 -13.88 -20.76 18.73
CA ALA A 85 -13.73 -19.40 19.17
C ALA A 85 -12.49 -18.92 18.43
N SER A 86 -12.71 -18.02 17.47
CA SER A 86 -11.65 -17.33 16.74
C SER A 86 -10.49 -17.05 17.70
N PRO A 87 -9.22 -17.33 17.33
CA PRO A 87 -8.07 -17.14 18.20
C PRO A 87 -7.90 -15.69 18.70
N TRP A 88 -8.73 -14.77 18.21
CA TRP A 88 -8.82 -13.36 18.59
C TRP A 88 -9.92 -13.10 19.63
N SER A 89 -9.92 -13.85 20.74
CA SER A 89 -10.80 -13.57 21.87
C SER A 89 -10.23 -12.46 22.78
N LYS A 90 -10.24 -11.19 22.33
CA LYS A 90 -10.50 -9.99 23.17
C LYS A 90 -10.43 -8.63 22.44
N SER A 91 -11.61 -7.98 22.45
CA SER A 91 -11.94 -6.56 22.64
C SER A 91 -11.34 -5.46 21.74
N GLY A 92 -12.11 -5.12 20.72
CA GLY A 92 -12.28 -3.77 20.17
C GLY A 92 -13.47 -3.80 19.21
N SER A 93 -14.29 -2.75 19.10
CA SER A 93 -15.44 -2.71 18.17
C SER A 93 -15.05 -2.76 16.69
N ASN A 94 -13.76 -2.87 16.37
CA ASN A 94 -13.21 -2.65 15.05
C ASN A 94 -12.31 -3.81 14.57
N ILE A 95 -12.42 -5.02 15.14
CA ILE A 95 -11.71 -6.20 14.63
C ILE A 95 -12.72 -7.34 14.47
N TYR A 96 -12.86 -7.84 13.24
CA TYR A 96 -13.87 -8.81 12.85
C TYR A 96 -13.24 -10.05 12.23
N TYR A 97 -13.76 -11.21 12.60
CA TYR A 97 -13.42 -12.50 12.00
C TYR A 97 -14.73 -13.18 11.58
N ALA A 98 -14.86 -13.55 10.31
CA ALA A 98 -16.05 -14.22 9.81
C ALA A 98 -15.97 -15.74 10.09
N ASP A 99 -16.88 -16.29 10.91
CA ASP A 99 -16.97 -17.74 11.14
C ASP A 99 -18.30 -18.33 10.65
N SER A 100 -18.20 -19.05 9.53
CA SER A 100 -18.70 -20.44 9.41
C SER A 100 -17.97 -21.22 8.31
N ASP A 101 -17.26 -20.55 7.38
CA ASP A 101 -16.50 -21.21 6.29
C ASP A 101 -15.11 -20.60 5.94
N GLY A 102 -14.56 -19.54 6.60
CA GLY A 102 -13.21 -19.04 6.23
C GLY A 102 -12.67 -17.74 6.87
N GLY A 103 -11.54 -17.87 7.60
CA GLY A 103 -10.25 -17.17 7.40
C GLY A 103 -10.05 -15.66 7.55
N ASN A 104 -11.02 -14.80 7.19
CA ASN A 104 -10.74 -13.39 6.89
C ASN A 104 -10.69 -12.47 8.11
N VAL A 105 -9.86 -11.42 8.05
CA VAL A 105 -9.68 -10.39 9.09
C VAL A 105 -10.20 -9.04 8.59
N GLY A 106 -11.19 -8.47 9.28
CA GLY A 106 -11.65 -7.10 9.07
C GLY A 106 -11.14 -6.17 10.17
N ILE A 107 -10.60 -5.00 9.82
CA ILE A 107 -10.34 -3.88 10.74
C ILE A 107 -11.33 -2.78 10.41
N GLY A 108 -12.31 -2.54 11.29
CA GLY A 108 -13.45 -1.65 11.02
C GLY A 108 -14.49 -2.20 10.04
N ASP A 109 -14.12 -3.17 9.19
CA ASP A 109 -15.03 -3.86 8.27
C ASP A 109 -15.68 -5.09 8.94
N ASN A 110 -17.01 -5.05 9.11
CA ASN A 110 -17.77 -6.10 9.77
C ASN A 110 -18.24 -7.24 8.84
N ALA A 111 -17.94 -7.14 7.54
CA ALA A 111 -18.26 -8.16 6.54
C ALA A 111 -17.09 -8.31 5.53
N PRO A 112 -15.89 -8.69 6.00
CA PRO A 112 -14.70 -8.73 5.16
C PRO A 112 -14.83 -9.76 4.03
N THR A 113 -14.75 -9.28 2.78
CA THR A 113 -14.78 -10.13 1.57
C THR A 113 -13.40 -10.58 1.09
N ALA A 114 -12.34 -10.06 1.71
CA ALA A 114 -10.94 -10.39 1.45
C ALA A 114 -10.24 -10.85 2.74
N ASP A 115 -9.11 -11.55 2.60
CA ASP A 115 -8.31 -12.08 3.72
C ASP A 115 -7.96 -11.01 4.76
N LEU A 116 -7.66 -9.78 4.32
CA LEU A 116 -7.54 -8.59 5.16
C LEU A 116 -8.34 -7.45 4.53
N SER A 117 -9.30 -6.91 5.27
CA SER A 117 -10.08 -5.73 4.89
C SER A 117 -9.93 -4.63 5.93
N VAL A 118 -9.72 -3.39 5.49
CA VAL A 118 -9.60 -2.22 6.37
C VAL A 118 -10.61 -1.17 5.95
N LEU A 119 -11.48 -0.78 6.87
CA LEU A 119 -12.47 0.27 6.71
C LEU A 119 -12.23 1.35 7.77
N GLY A 120 -12.13 2.60 7.33
CA GLY A 120 -12.07 3.76 8.23
C GLY A 120 -13.29 3.82 9.14
N ASN A 121 -13.09 4.17 10.41
CA ASN A 121 -14.13 4.19 11.44
C ASN A 121 -14.57 5.59 11.87
N LEU A 122 -14.05 6.64 11.22
CA LEU A 122 -14.36 8.04 11.46
C LEU A 122 -14.26 8.42 12.94
N SER A 123 -13.22 7.94 13.61
CA SER A 123 -13.07 8.07 15.08
C SER A 123 -12.31 9.31 15.53
N ARG A 124 -11.60 10.01 14.63
CA ARG A 124 -10.80 11.18 14.99
C ARG A 124 -11.66 12.43 14.96
N ALA A 125 -11.99 12.96 16.14
CA ALA A 125 -12.68 14.24 16.27
C ALA A 125 -11.82 15.38 15.72
N LEU A 126 -12.46 16.31 15.01
CA LEU A 126 -11.85 17.58 14.60
C LEU A 126 -11.95 18.62 15.70
N ALA A 127 -11.09 19.63 15.64
CA ALA A 127 -11.18 20.79 16.51
C ALA A 127 -12.43 21.63 16.20
N GLY A 128 -12.99 22.26 17.24
CA GLY A 128 -14.15 23.15 17.10
C GLY A 128 -15.47 22.41 16.85
N HIS A 129 -16.42 23.12 16.25
CA HIS A 129 -17.75 22.61 15.94
C HIS A 129 -18.19 23.06 14.56
N VAL A 130 -19.09 22.28 13.95
CA VAL A 130 -19.59 22.52 12.61
C VAL A 130 -21.09 22.71 12.56
N MET A 131 -21.52 23.44 11.54
CA MET A 131 -22.89 23.57 11.08
C MET A 131 -22.97 23.08 9.64
N ALA A 132 -23.84 22.12 9.39
CA ALA A 132 -24.18 21.65 8.05
C ALA A 132 -25.68 21.84 7.85
N SER A 133 -26.06 22.62 6.84
CA SER A 133 -27.47 22.98 6.59
C SER A 133 -28.07 22.09 5.52
N ALA A 134 -29.29 21.60 5.74
CA ALA A 134 -30.00 20.78 4.77
C ALA A 134 -30.07 21.45 3.40
N GLY A 135 -29.75 20.70 2.33
CA GLY A 135 -29.75 21.19 0.95
C GLY A 135 -28.55 22.05 0.54
N SER A 136 -27.57 22.26 1.42
CA SER A 136 -26.31 22.96 1.12
C SER A 136 -25.10 22.03 1.28
N THR A 137 -24.25 21.96 0.26
CA THR A 137 -22.96 21.24 0.36
C THR A 137 -21.89 22.03 1.13
N ARG A 138 -22.19 23.26 1.55
CA ARG A 138 -21.28 24.08 2.33
C ARG A 138 -21.43 23.78 3.82
N VAL A 139 -20.31 23.51 4.48
CA VAL A 139 -20.20 23.30 5.93
C VAL A 139 -19.46 24.49 6.53
N ILE A 140 -19.98 25.02 7.62
CA ILE A 140 -19.38 26.13 8.37
C ILE A 140 -18.83 25.63 9.68
N GLY A 141 -17.58 25.96 9.94
CA GLY A 141 -16.90 25.69 11.19
C GLY A 141 -16.84 26.92 12.09
N ALA A 142 -16.76 26.68 13.38
CA ALA A 142 -16.43 27.67 14.40
C ALA A 142 -15.39 27.05 15.34
N GLU A 143 -14.30 27.80 15.55
CA GLU A 143 -13.09 27.33 16.25
C GLU A 143 -12.43 26.11 15.60
N THR A 144 -12.73 25.87 14.33
CA THR A 144 -12.15 24.81 13.50
C THR A 144 -10.84 25.27 12.86
N VAL A 145 -9.99 24.31 12.50
CA VAL A 145 -8.73 24.51 11.74
C VAL A 145 -8.68 23.58 10.53
N PHE A 146 -9.70 23.68 9.67
CA PHE A 146 -9.88 22.73 8.56
C PHE A 146 -8.69 22.62 7.62
N SER A 147 -7.93 23.68 7.38
CA SER A 147 -6.80 23.62 6.43
C SER A 147 -5.61 22.82 6.96
N GLU A 148 -5.54 22.58 8.27
CA GLU A 148 -4.52 21.76 8.92
C GLU A 148 -4.99 20.33 9.17
N GLU A 149 -6.26 20.15 9.52
CA GLU A 149 -6.79 18.85 9.94
C GLU A 149 -7.38 18.02 8.80
N LEU A 150 -7.70 18.63 7.67
CA LEU A 150 -8.39 17.99 6.56
C LEU A 150 -7.70 18.25 5.21
N ARG A 151 -7.99 17.37 4.26
CA ARG A 151 -7.64 17.49 2.83
C ARG A 151 -8.87 17.17 1.98
N ALA A 152 -8.87 17.65 0.73
CA ALA A 152 -9.88 17.22 -0.23
C ALA A 152 -9.76 15.71 -0.47
N GLY A 153 -10.88 15.00 -0.43
CA GLY A 153 -10.97 13.55 -0.48
C GLY A 153 -11.13 12.88 0.89
N ASP A 154 -10.96 13.60 2.00
CA ASP A 154 -11.15 13.04 3.33
C ASP A 154 -12.63 12.69 3.55
N SER A 155 -12.88 11.55 4.20
CA SER A 155 -14.19 11.20 4.73
C SER A 155 -14.48 12.01 6.00
N LEU A 156 -15.71 12.52 6.12
CA LEU A 156 -16.14 13.42 7.19
C LEU A 156 -17.50 12.99 7.72
N LEU A 157 -17.56 12.55 8.98
CA LEU A 157 -18.79 12.28 9.71
C LEU A 157 -19.28 13.56 10.37
N ILE A 158 -20.53 13.95 10.10
CA ILE A 158 -21.23 15.02 10.82
C ILE A 158 -22.60 14.51 11.23
N GLY A 159 -22.84 14.42 12.54
CA GLY A 159 -24.03 13.76 13.06
C GLY A 159 -24.00 12.26 12.75
N ASP A 160 -24.93 11.78 11.95
CA ASP A 160 -25.07 10.38 11.51
C ASP A 160 -24.74 10.17 10.03
N ALA A 161 -24.36 11.23 9.32
CA ALA A 161 -24.08 11.20 7.89
C ALA A 161 -22.59 11.35 7.59
N VAL A 162 -22.10 10.53 6.66
CA VAL A 162 -20.72 10.55 6.17
C VAL A 162 -20.69 11.25 4.82
N PHE A 163 -19.72 12.15 4.67
CA PHE A 163 -19.50 12.96 3.49
C PHE A 163 -18.06 12.83 3.00
N VAL A 164 -17.80 13.24 1.77
CA VAL A 164 -16.43 13.43 1.25
C VAL A 164 -16.14 14.91 1.10
N VAL A 165 -15.03 15.38 1.67
CA VAL A 165 -14.58 16.78 1.52
C VAL A 165 -14.19 17.03 0.07
N THR A 166 -14.89 17.92 -0.62
CA THR A 166 -14.59 18.27 -2.02
C THR A 166 -13.65 19.46 -2.15
N GLY A 167 -13.60 20.31 -1.12
CA GLY A 167 -12.71 21.48 -1.10
C GLY A 167 -12.71 22.18 0.24
N ILE A 168 -11.59 22.81 0.58
CA ILE A 168 -11.41 23.58 1.80
C ILE A 168 -11.19 25.03 1.38
N GLN A 169 -12.08 25.93 1.82
CA GLN A 169 -12.08 27.34 1.44
C GLN A 169 -11.31 28.19 2.46
N SER A 170 -11.42 27.83 3.74
CA SER A 170 -10.70 28.41 4.87
C SER A 170 -10.75 27.44 6.06
N ASP A 171 -10.10 27.79 7.17
CA ASP A 171 -10.17 27.02 8.42
C ASP A 171 -11.59 26.84 8.99
N THR A 172 -12.54 27.65 8.53
CA THR A 172 -13.93 27.69 8.99
C THR A 172 -14.96 27.43 7.89
N ALA A 173 -14.53 27.06 6.69
CA ALA A 173 -15.44 26.77 5.59
C ALA A 173 -14.89 25.69 4.66
N LEU A 174 -15.70 24.67 4.40
CA LEU A 174 -15.42 23.61 3.43
C LEU A 174 -16.67 23.27 2.61
N THR A 175 -16.48 22.50 1.54
CA THR A 175 -17.56 21.89 0.77
C THR A 175 -17.47 20.37 0.84
N VAL A 176 -18.63 19.73 0.84
CA VAL A 176 -18.79 18.28 0.76
C VAL A 176 -19.38 17.85 -0.59
N ASP A 177 -19.37 16.55 -0.87
CA ASP A 177 -19.84 15.93 -2.09
C ASP A 177 -21.37 15.92 -2.24
N THR A 178 -22.08 15.76 -1.12
CA THR A 178 -23.55 15.74 -1.08
C THR A 178 -24.08 16.64 0.03
N ALA A 179 -25.24 17.26 -0.21
CA ALA A 179 -25.88 18.08 0.80
C ALA A 179 -26.56 17.19 1.84
N PRO A 180 -26.47 17.51 3.15
CA PRO A 180 -27.20 16.79 4.18
C PRO A 180 -28.71 16.93 3.97
N THR A 181 -29.46 15.92 4.42
CA THR A 181 -30.93 15.93 4.40
C THR A 181 -31.54 16.62 5.62
N VAL A 182 -30.77 16.69 6.71
CA VAL A 182 -31.16 17.34 7.97
C VAL A 182 -30.08 18.34 8.38
N SER A 183 -30.49 19.50 8.91
CA SER A 183 -29.54 20.50 9.38
C SER A 183 -28.98 20.12 10.74
N THR A 184 -27.66 20.07 10.87
CA THR A 184 -26.92 19.86 12.11
C THR A 184 -26.24 21.15 12.56
N HIS A 185 -26.33 21.46 13.84
CA HIS A 185 -25.77 22.68 14.43
C HIS A 185 -24.90 22.31 15.63
N ASN A 186 -23.77 23.01 15.81
CA ASN A 186 -22.81 22.77 16.90
C ASN A 186 -22.40 21.30 17.03
N ALA A 187 -22.25 20.60 15.90
CA ALA A 187 -21.86 19.20 15.88
C ALA A 187 -20.33 19.08 15.93
N THR A 188 -19.82 18.08 16.62
CA THR A 188 -18.43 17.63 16.42
C THR A 188 -18.38 16.83 15.13
N ALA A 189 -17.46 17.20 14.24
CA ALA A 189 -17.19 16.43 13.04
C ALA A 189 -16.03 15.45 13.30
N TYR A 190 -16.05 14.31 12.62
CA TYR A 190 -15.01 13.29 12.74
C TYR A 190 -14.48 12.88 11.38
N THR A 191 -13.24 12.45 11.33
CA THR A 191 -12.61 11.91 10.14
C THR A 191 -11.79 10.67 10.49
N ASP A 192 -11.25 10.02 9.47
CA ASP A 192 -10.38 8.88 9.62
C ASP A 192 -8.95 9.30 9.98
N SER A 193 -8.23 8.39 10.63
CA SER A 193 -6.77 8.37 10.57
C SER A 193 -6.32 7.74 9.25
N ASP A 194 -5.01 7.73 8.95
CA ASP A 194 -4.54 6.97 7.79
C ASP A 194 -4.92 5.49 7.94
N LEU A 195 -5.37 4.87 6.85
CA LEU A 195 -6.03 3.57 6.88
C LEU A 195 -5.03 2.44 7.10
N LEU A 196 -3.85 2.52 6.47
CA LEU A 196 -2.78 1.54 6.63
C LEU A 196 -1.44 2.27 6.71
N ILE A 197 -0.65 1.98 7.74
CA ILE A 197 0.73 2.45 7.85
C ILE A 197 1.62 1.22 8.08
N VAL A 198 2.68 1.10 7.27
CA VAL A 198 3.76 0.14 7.47
C VAL A 198 5.04 0.94 7.68
N GLU A 199 5.72 0.68 8.79
CA GLU A 199 6.94 1.39 9.17
C GLU A 199 8.16 0.46 9.20
N THR A 200 9.34 1.05 8.99
CA THR A 200 10.61 0.38 9.25
C THR A 200 10.88 0.30 10.76
N GLY A 201 11.86 -0.52 11.17
CA GLY A 201 12.31 -0.57 12.57
C GLY A 201 12.95 0.73 13.10
N ALA A 202 13.08 1.76 12.25
CA ALA A 202 13.52 3.10 12.62
C ALA A 202 12.36 4.12 12.59
N GLU A 203 11.10 3.67 12.65
CA GLU A 203 9.89 4.52 12.71
C GLU A 203 9.79 5.46 11.49
N LYS A 204 10.13 4.93 10.31
CA LYS A 204 9.92 5.61 9.03
C LYS A 204 8.83 4.91 8.24
N THR A 205 7.85 5.66 7.76
CA THR A 205 6.80 5.18 6.86
C THR A 205 7.42 4.61 5.58
N ALA A 206 7.21 3.31 5.37
CA ALA A 206 7.62 2.59 4.18
C ALA A 206 6.47 2.48 3.17
N LEU A 207 5.26 2.23 3.64
CA LEU A 207 4.02 2.19 2.85
C LEU A 207 2.91 2.87 3.67
N VAL A 208 2.12 3.70 3.02
CA VAL A 208 0.90 4.27 3.59
C VAL A 208 -0.26 4.15 2.61
N VAL A 209 -1.44 3.83 3.12
CA VAL A 209 -2.72 4.15 2.46
C VAL A 209 -3.36 5.22 3.34
N ASP A 210 -3.34 6.46 2.87
CA ASP A 210 -3.84 7.58 3.65
C ASP A 210 -5.37 7.57 3.77
N ARG A 211 -5.93 8.45 4.60
CA ARG A 211 -7.38 8.56 4.81
C ARG A 211 -8.20 8.93 3.55
N THR A 212 -7.55 9.40 2.48
CA THR A 212 -8.17 9.70 1.18
C THR A 212 -8.07 8.53 0.19
N GLY A 213 -7.42 7.44 0.60
CA GLY A 213 -7.13 6.27 -0.23
C GLY A 213 -5.97 6.47 -1.22
N ASN A 214 -5.09 7.45 -1.00
CA ASN A 214 -3.85 7.55 -1.77
C ASN A 214 -2.79 6.62 -1.19
N VAL A 215 -1.99 6.02 -2.07
CA VAL A 215 -0.92 5.11 -1.69
C VAL A 215 0.43 5.81 -1.78
N GLY A 216 1.13 5.91 -0.65
CA GLY A 216 2.50 6.41 -0.57
C GLY A 216 3.50 5.27 -0.37
N ILE A 217 4.58 5.23 -1.15
CA ILE A 217 5.71 4.32 -0.93
C ILE A 217 6.95 5.17 -0.61
N GLY A 218 7.47 5.03 0.60
CA GLY A 218 8.58 5.85 1.12
C GLY A 218 8.22 7.32 1.36
N THR A 219 6.94 7.71 1.26
CA THR A 219 6.41 9.03 1.60
C THR A 219 5.21 8.87 2.53
N ALA A 220 5.14 9.69 3.59
CA ALA A 220 4.02 9.68 4.54
C ALA A 220 2.85 10.54 4.06
N GLU A 221 3.07 11.45 3.10
CA GLU A 221 2.08 12.39 2.60
C GLU A 221 1.99 12.30 1.08
N PRO A 222 1.33 11.27 0.53
CA PRO A 222 1.19 11.11 -0.91
C PRO A 222 0.39 12.28 -1.51
N LYS A 223 0.93 12.91 -2.56
CA LYS A 223 0.30 14.04 -3.27
C LYS A 223 -0.49 13.62 -4.51
N ALA A 224 -0.48 12.33 -4.82
CA ALA A 224 -1.20 11.70 -5.92
C ALA A 224 -1.71 10.32 -5.47
N LYS A 225 -2.60 9.72 -6.27
CA LYS A 225 -3.17 8.39 -5.95
C LYS A 225 -2.11 7.31 -5.73
N LEU A 226 -0.99 7.40 -6.44
CA LEU A 226 0.22 6.65 -6.17
C LEU A 226 1.39 7.64 -6.16
N ASP A 227 2.06 7.77 -5.03
CA ASP A 227 3.23 8.63 -4.85
C ASP A 227 4.41 7.80 -4.31
N VAL A 228 5.55 7.86 -4.99
CA VAL A 228 6.73 7.05 -4.65
C VAL A 228 7.91 7.98 -4.43
N ALA A 229 8.46 7.99 -3.21
CA ALA A 229 9.69 8.70 -2.91
C ALA A 229 10.90 7.92 -3.45
N GLY A 230 11.22 8.12 -4.73
CA GLY A 230 12.37 7.49 -5.39
C GLY A 230 12.08 7.08 -6.82
N GLY A 231 13.01 6.34 -7.42
CA GLY A 231 12.83 5.80 -8.76
C GLY A 231 11.88 4.59 -8.77
N ILE A 232 11.05 4.49 -9.81
CA ILE A 232 10.16 3.34 -10.03
C ILE A 232 10.77 2.45 -11.10
N LYS A 233 11.00 1.17 -10.78
CA LYS A 233 11.35 0.16 -11.78
C LYS A 233 10.07 -0.47 -12.31
N VAL A 234 9.74 -0.15 -13.56
CA VAL A 234 8.58 -0.72 -14.26
C VAL A 234 8.94 -2.01 -15.00
N GLY A 235 7.97 -2.90 -15.18
CA GLY A 235 8.16 -4.20 -15.86
C GLY A 235 8.26 -4.10 -17.39
N ASN A 236 8.56 -5.23 -18.02
CA ASN A 236 8.54 -5.40 -19.48
C ASN A 236 7.28 -6.16 -19.91
N GLU A 237 6.12 -5.51 -19.82
CA GLU A 237 4.84 -6.07 -20.30
C GLU A 237 4.93 -6.34 -21.81
N THR A 238 4.48 -7.52 -22.23
CA THR A 238 4.62 -7.97 -23.63
C THR A 238 3.35 -7.79 -24.44
N VAL A 239 2.20 -7.75 -23.77
CA VAL A 239 0.88 -7.62 -24.41
C VAL A 239 0.43 -6.16 -24.39
N CYS A 240 0.09 -5.63 -25.55
CA CYS A 240 -0.67 -4.38 -25.67
C CYS A 240 -1.95 -4.65 -26.46
N ASP A 241 -3.08 -4.53 -25.77
CA ASP A 241 -4.42 -4.63 -26.30
C ASP A 241 -5.30 -3.53 -25.69
N ALA A 242 -6.56 -3.45 -26.11
CA ALA A 242 -7.48 -2.40 -25.68
C ALA A 242 -7.67 -2.36 -24.15
N GLY A 243 -7.55 -3.49 -23.45
CA GLY A 243 -7.67 -3.56 -21.98
C GLY A 243 -6.40 -3.08 -21.25
N LYS A 244 -5.28 -2.96 -21.96
CA LYS A 244 -3.98 -2.53 -21.43
C LYS A 244 -3.56 -1.13 -21.91
N ALA A 245 -4.41 -0.43 -22.66
CA ALA A 245 -4.14 0.94 -23.10
C ALA A 245 -3.75 1.85 -21.92
N GLY A 246 -2.69 2.65 -22.09
CA GLY A 246 -2.12 3.50 -21.04
C GLY A 246 -1.08 2.82 -20.13
N THR A 247 -0.86 1.51 -20.25
CA THR A 247 0.21 0.81 -19.52
C THR A 247 1.57 1.37 -19.91
N ILE A 248 2.43 1.62 -18.93
CA ILE A 248 3.83 2.02 -19.11
C ILE A 248 4.73 0.79 -18.93
N ARG A 249 5.68 0.58 -19.84
CA ARG A 249 6.71 -0.46 -19.71
C ARG A 249 8.11 0.09 -19.95
N TYR A 250 9.11 -0.70 -19.57
CA TYR A 250 10.48 -0.52 -20.01
C TYR A 250 10.84 -1.62 -21.01
N ASP A 251 11.06 -1.27 -22.28
CA ASP A 251 11.54 -2.20 -23.28
C ASP A 251 13.05 -2.43 -23.10
N ASN A 252 13.42 -3.66 -22.75
CA ASN A 252 14.81 -4.04 -22.53
C ASN A 252 15.64 -4.04 -23.82
N ALA A 253 15.03 -4.28 -24.99
CA ALA A 253 15.73 -4.35 -26.26
C ALA A 253 16.05 -2.94 -26.78
N GLY A 254 15.04 -2.07 -26.84
CA GLY A 254 15.14 -0.66 -27.21
C GLY A 254 15.74 0.23 -26.13
N LYS A 255 15.81 -0.25 -24.88
CA LYS A 255 16.28 0.47 -23.68
C LYS A 255 15.51 1.77 -23.44
N GLU A 256 14.20 1.71 -23.63
CA GLU A 256 13.34 2.89 -23.64
C GLU A 256 12.01 2.66 -22.92
N VAL A 257 11.37 3.76 -22.53
CA VAL A 257 10.03 3.72 -21.94
C VAL A 257 9.01 3.76 -23.06
N GLU A 258 7.99 2.91 -22.97
CA GLU A 258 6.91 2.82 -23.94
C GLU A 258 5.55 2.85 -23.26
N VAL A 259 4.54 3.33 -23.99
CA VAL A 259 3.14 3.35 -23.58
C VAL A 259 2.31 2.54 -24.59
N CYS A 260 1.45 1.66 -24.07
CA CYS A 260 0.50 0.92 -24.87
C CYS A 260 -0.64 1.83 -25.35
N ASP A 261 -0.92 1.85 -26.65
CA ASP A 261 -2.02 2.64 -27.24
C ASP A 261 -3.34 1.87 -27.39
N GLY A 262 -3.37 0.61 -26.95
CA GLY A 262 -4.51 -0.31 -27.11
C GLY A 262 -4.37 -1.29 -28.27
N SER A 263 -3.34 -1.16 -29.08
CA SER A 263 -3.07 -2.02 -30.25
C SER A 263 -1.58 -2.30 -30.45
N GLY A 264 -0.70 -1.44 -29.94
CA GLY A 264 0.73 -1.55 -30.02
C GLY A 264 1.45 -0.67 -29.01
N TRP A 265 2.75 -0.93 -28.88
CA TRP A 265 3.63 -0.15 -28.04
C TRP A 265 4.19 1.02 -28.82
N SER A 266 4.15 2.20 -28.19
CA SER A 266 4.68 3.43 -28.74
C SER A 266 5.70 4.02 -27.77
N ARG A 267 6.76 4.61 -28.30
CA ARG A 267 7.78 5.28 -27.47
C ARG A 267 7.15 6.41 -26.68
N ALA A 268 7.43 6.44 -25.38
CA ALA A 268 7.05 7.54 -24.51
C ALA A 268 7.95 8.75 -24.81
N GLY A 269 7.68 9.43 -25.92
CA GLY A 269 8.47 10.58 -26.35
C GLY A 269 7.63 11.51 -27.22
N LEU A 270 7.56 12.78 -26.78
CA LEU A 270 7.29 13.89 -27.68
C LEU A 270 8.46 13.96 -28.66
N GLN A 271 8.41 13.19 -29.74
CA GLN A 271 9.28 13.45 -30.87
C GLN A 271 8.85 14.83 -31.39
N GLY A 272 9.52 15.89 -30.90
CA GLY A 272 9.31 17.24 -31.41
C GLY A 272 9.38 17.17 -32.92
N GLU A 273 8.42 17.79 -33.60
CA GLU A 273 8.37 17.77 -35.06
C GLU A 273 9.76 18.10 -35.59
N ARG A 274 10.27 17.26 -36.50
CA ARG A 274 11.52 17.55 -37.20
C ARG A 274 11.36 18.96 -37.77
N GLY A 275 12.14 19.91 -37.25
CA GLY A 275 12.07 21.30 -37.71
C GLY A 275 12.15 21.34 -39.23
N PRO A 276 11.47 22.30 -39.89
CA PRO A 276 11.42 22.37 -41.35
C PRO A 276 12.84 22.28 -41.91
N VAL A 277 12.99 21.52 -43.02
CA VAL A 277 14.25 21.43 -43.75
C VAL A 277 14.71 22.86 -44.02
N GLY A 278 15.90 23.22 -43.53
CA GLY A 278 16.46 24.55 -43.77
C GLY A 278 16.54 24.83 -45.27
N PRO A 279 16.44 26.10 -45.70
CA PRO A 279 16.50 26.44 -47.11
C PRO A 279 17.76 25.84 -47.74
N GLN A 280 17.60 25.15 -48.88
CA GLN A 280 18.71 24.63 -49.65
C GLN A 280 19.63 25.80 -50.02
N GLY A 281 20.89 25.73 -49.59
CA GLY A 281 21.88 26.76 -49.92
C GLY A 281 22.01 26.94 -51.43
N PRO A 282 22.38 28.15 -51.91
CA PRO A 282 22.58 28.38 -53.33
C PRO A 282 23.55 27.34 -53.90
N GLN A 283 23.20 26.78 -55.06
CA GLN A 283 24.04 25.81 -55.76
C GLN A 283 25.41 26.47 -56.05
N GLY A 284 26.48 25.91 -55.47
CA GLY A 284 27.83 26.44 -55.64
C GLY A 284 28.21 26.51 -57.14
N PRO A 285 29.00 27.50 -57.55
CA PRO A 285 29.42 27.61 -58.95
C PRO A 285 30.12 26.32 -59.38
N LYS A 286 29.71 25.77 -60.53
CA LYS A 286 30.37 24.63 -61.17
C LYS A 286 31.82 25.02 -61.46
N VAL A 287 32.76 24.44 -60.71
CA VAL A 287 34.19 24.59 -60.97
C VAL A 287 34.54 23.77 -62.20
N ASP A 288 35.13 24.43 -63.21
CA ASP A 288 35.77 23.77 -64.33
C ASP A 288 36.99 22.98 -63.83
N THR A 289 36.88 21.66 -63.85
CA THR A 289 37.90 20.72 -63.35
C THR A 289 39.11 20.58 -64.25
N SER A 290 39.23 21.34 -65.35
CA SER A 290 40.36 21.24 -66.27
C SER A 290 41.63 21.98 -65.82
N LYS A 291 41.64 22.69 -64.67
CA LYS A 291 42.79 23.47 -64.21
C LYS A 291 43.24 23.29 -62.75
N TRP A 292 42.75 22.29 -62.03
CA TRP A 292 43.13 22.10 -60.63
C TRP A 292 43.59 20.66 -60.37
N GLY A 293 44.87 20.50 -60.01
CA GLY A 293 45.37 19.29 -59.38
C GLY A 293 44.69 19.08 -58.03
N SER A 294 44.16 17.87 -57.83
CA SER A 294 43.57 17.28 -56.64
C SER A 294 43.91 17.95 -55.28
N CYS A 295 42.96 18.68 -54.71
CA CYS A 295 42.86 18.92 -53.26
C CYS A 295 41.49 18.44 -52.78
N TYR A 296 41.43 17.29 -52.11
CA TYR A 296 40.23 16.80 -51.45
C TYR A 296 40.18 17.34 -50.01
N LEU A 297 39.06 17.98 -49.64
CA LEU A 297 38.66 18.16 -48.25
C LEU A 297 37.92 16.89 -47.82
N THR A 298 38.59 16.01 -47.08
CA THR A 298 37.91 14.92 -46.37
C THR A 298 37.35 15.45 -45.05
N GLY A 299 36.03 15.56 -44.96
CA GLY A 299 35.32 15.50 -43.67
C GLY A 299 34.58 16.77 -43.21
N TRP A 300 33.26 16.58 -43.08
CA TRP A 300 32.31 17.23 -42.16
C TRP A 300 31.96 18.72 -42.34
N PHE A 301 30.72 18.96 -42.80
CA PHE A 301 30.06 20.27 -42.83
C PHE A 301 29.26 20.52 -41.55
N SER A 302 29.37 21.73 -40.97
CA SER A 302 28.72 22.14 -39.72
C SER A 302 27.33 22.80 -39.95
N LYS A 303 26.53 22.81 -38.87
CA LYS A 303 25.11 23.24 -38.78
C LYS A 303 24.86 24.76 -38.68
N ALA A 304 25.64 25.60 -39.37
CA ALA A 304 25.35 27.04 -39.45
C ALA A 304 25.87 27.64 -40.76
N PRO A 305 25.26 28.72 -41.30
CA PRO A 305 25.80 29.39 -42.47
C PRO A 305 27.17 29.98 -42.11
N LEU A 306 28.24 29.38 -42.62
CA LEU A 306 29.60 29.86 -42.49
C LEU A 306 29.90 30.71 -43.73
N GLU A 307 29.85 32.04 -43.60
CA GLU A 307 30.26 32.94 -44.68
C GLU A 307 31.78 33.15 -44.59
N ILE A 308 32.52 32.45 -45.44
CA ILE A 308 33.97 32.64 -45.58
C ILE A 308 34.16 33.68 -46.69
N ASN A 309 34.65 34.87 -46.34
CA ASN A 309 35.01 35.90 -47.32
C ASN A 309 36.51 35.76 -47.65
N PRO A 310 36.90 35.25 -48.84
CA PRO A 310 38.28 34.95 -49.14
C PRO A 310 38.93 36.12 -49.88
N GLU A 311 39.28 37.19 -49.16
CA GLU A 311 40.24 38.17 -49.69
C GLU A 311 41.55 38.11 -48.90
N CYS A 312 42.53 37.38 -49.43
CA CYS A 312 43.89 37.44 -48.93
C CYS A 312 44.59 38.70 -49.46
N ARG A 313 44.68 39.76 -48.65
CA ARG A 313 45.61 40.87 -48.92
C ARG A 313 46.93 40.67 -48.18
N ASN A 314 48.03 40.72 -48.94
CA ASN A 314 49.39 40.98 -48.49
C ASN A 314 49.89 40.18 -47.28
N GLY A 315 49.64 38.87 -47.27
CA GLY A 315 50.57 37.91 -46.65
C GLY A 315 50.63 37.84 -45.13
N TYR A 316 49.60 38.27 -44.39
CA TYR A 316 49.52 38.02 -42.95
C TYR A 316 48.18 37.39 -42.55
N TYR A 317 48.27 36.47 -41.59
CA TYR A 317 47.21 35.63 -41.03
C TYR A 317 45.90 36.36 -40.72
N GLN A 318 44.77 35.67 -40.87
CA GLN A 318 43.49 36.11 -40.30
C GLN A 318 43.38 35.54 -38.87
N ALA A 319 43.36 36.40 -37.87
CA ALA A 319 43.09 36.02 -36.48
C ALA A 319 41.61 36.32 -36.17
N GLY A 320 40.87 35.29 -35.78
CA GLY A 320 39.55 35.40 -35.16
C GLY A 320 38.37 35.30 -36.14
N ILE A 321 37.80 34.09 -36.28
CA ILE A 321 36.40 33.94 -36.68
C ILE A 321 35.60 33.88 -35.38
N GLY A 322 34.74 34.87 -35.13
CA GLY A 322 33.82 34.87 -34.00
C GLY A 322 32.53 34.13 -34.34
N PHE A 323 32.21 33.05 -33.62
CA PHE A 323 30.91 32.39 -33.72
C PHE A 323 29.92 33.09 -32.78
N LYS A 324 28.71 33.41 -33.28
CA LYS A 324 27.58 33.81 -32.43
C LYS A 324 26.57 32.68 -32.43
N HIS A 325 26.54 31.89 -31.36
CA HIS A 325 25.55 30.84 -31.17
C HIS A 325 24.27 31.47 -30.63
N ILE A 326 23.14 31.26 -31.31
CA ILE A 326 21.83 31.54 -30.72
C ILE A 326 21.49 30.27 -29.96
N VAL A 327 21.41 30.38 -28.63
CA VAL A 327 20.84 29.45 -27.64
C VAL A 327 21.83 29.09 -26.51
N HIS A 328 21.43 29.57 -25.32
CA HIS A 328 21.81 29.34 -23.92
C HIS A 328 23.02 30.05 -23.27
N GLN A 329 22.70 30.58 -22.09
CA GLN A 329 23.50 31.40 -21.20
C GLN A 329 24.67 30.59 -20.60
N ASN A 330 25.83 31.24 -20.49
CA ASN A 330 26.92 30.97 -19.54
C ASN A 330 27.90 29.81 -19.73
N LEU A 331 28.29 29.39 -20.95
CA LEU A 331 29.58 28.69 -21.14
C LEU A 331 30.21 29.03 -22.51
N THR A 332 31.27 29.85 -22.52
CA THR A 332 32.09 30.13 -23.71
C THR A 332 33.11 29.01 -23.94
N TYR A 333 32.82 28.08 -24.84
CA TYR A 333 33.87 27.27 -25.48
C TYR A 333 34.34 27.99 -26.75
N GLN A 334 35.60 28.44 -26.76
CA GLN A 334 36.27 28.89 -27.97
C GLN A 334 37.01 27.72 -28.60
N GLU A 335 36.45 27.14 -29.66
CA GLU A 335 37.22 26.30 -30.57
C GLU A 335 37.82 27.17 -31.66
N SER A 336 39.14 27.04 -31.90
CA SER A 336 39.83 27.76 -32.96
C SER A 336 40.32 26.78 -34.02
N ILE A 337 39.95 27.02 -35.28
CA ILE A 337 40.53 26.32 -36.44
C ILE A 337 41.57 27.25 -37.06
N ARG A 338 42.80 26.77 -37.27
CA ARG A 338 43.81 27.47 -38.07
C ARG A 338 43.78 26.93 -39.50
N LEU A 339 43.47 27.79 -40.46
CA LEU A 339 43.64 27.50 -41.88
C LEU A 339 45.02 27.98 -42.32
N LYS A 340 45.81 27.06 -42.88
CA LYS A 340 47.14 27.35 -43.43
C LYS A 340 47.02 27.38 -44.95
N CYS A 341 47.12 28.55 -45.57
CA CYS A 341 47.17 28.65 -47.03
C CYS A 341 48.58 28.26 -47.49
N CYS A 342 48.69 27.19 -48.30
CA CYS A 342 49.95 26.83 -48.94
C CYS A 342 50.18 27.72 -50.17
N ARG A 343 51.38 28.29 -50.29
CA ARG A 343 51.85 28.93 -51.52
C ARG A 343 52.40 27.84 -52.46
N PHE A 344 52.21 28.03 -53.76
CA PHE A 344 52.99 27.31 -54.78
C PHE A 344 54.47 27.67 -54.66
#